data_AF-A0A8B3LJ93-F1
#
_entry.id   AF-A0A8B3LJ93-F1
#
_cell.length_a   1.000
_cell.length_b   1.000
_cell.length_c   1.000
_cell.angle_alpha   90.00
_cell.angle_beta   90.00
_cell.angle_gamma   90.00
#
_symmetry.space_group_name_H-M   'P 1'
#
loop_
_entity.id
_entity.type
_entity.pdbx_description
1 polymer ?
#
loop_
_entity_poly.entity_id
_entity_poly.type
_entity_poly.pdbx_seq_one_letter_code
_entity_poly.pdbx_strand_id
1 'polypeptide(L)' 'MTPMARYVFITGGVVSSLGKGIAAAALGALLQARGYRARIKKLDPYLNVDPG' A
#
# COMPACT_ATOMS: atom_id res chain seq x y z
N MET A 1 6.30 -25.51 -5.36
CA MET A 1 5.29 -24.55 -5.86
C MET A 1 5.56 -23.21 -5.20
N THR A 2 5.90 -22.17 -5.95
CA THR A 2 6.02 -20.82 -5.37
C THR A 2 4.62 -20.35 -4.95
N PRO A 3 4.43 -19.90 -3.71
CA PRO A 3 3.12 -19.41 -3.29
C PRO A 3 2.73 -18.20 -4.15
N MET A 4 1.49 -18.19 -4.63
CA MET A 4 0.91 -17.08 -5.38
C MET A 4 0.94 -15.79 -4.53
N ALA A 5 1.37 -14.69 -5.12
CA ALA A 5 1.35 -13.38 -4.45
C ALA A 5 -0.08 -12.99 -4.05
N ARG A 6 -0.24 -12.48 -2.84
CA ARG A 6 -1.52 -11.98 -2.32
C ARG A 6 -1.54 -10.46 -2.43
N TYR A 7 -2.72 -9.91 -2.72
CA TYR A 7 -2.94 -8.47 -2.89
C TYR A 7 -3.90 -7.95 -1.83
N VAL A 8 -3.56 -6.82 -1.22
CA VAL A 8 -4.41 -6.08 -0.28
C VAL A 8 -4.62 -4.69 -0.86
N PHE A 9 -5.88 -4.33 -1.14
CA PHE A 9 -6.24 -3.01 -1.64
C PHE A 9 -6.65 -2.10 -0.48
N ILE A 10 -6.06 -0.91 -0.41
CA ILE A 10 -6.35 0.09 0.62
C ILE A 10 -7.03 1.27 -0.07
N THR A 11 -8.31 1.50 0.26
CA THR A 11 -9.13 2.60 -0.26
C THR A 11 -9.39 3.63 0.83
N GLY A 12 -9.99 4.78 0.46
CA GLY A 12 -10.36 5.83 1.40
C GLY A 12 -11.71 6.42 1.08
N GLY A 13 -12.50 6.72 2.12
CA GLY A 13 -13.78 7.42 2.01
C GLY A 13 -13.82 8.71 2.83
N VAL A 14 -14.91 9.46 2.67
CA VAL A 14 -15.21 10.73 3.36
C VAL A 14 -14.28 11.88 2.96
N VAL A 15 -13.02 11.86 3.38
CA VAL A 15 -12.07 12.95 3.13
C VAL A 15 -10.66 12.44 2.80
N SER A 16 -9.87 13.30 2.14
CA SER A 16 -8.44 13.07 1.90
C SER A 16 -7.62 13.42 3.16
N SER A 17 -6.29 13.24 3.13
CA SER A 17 -5.38 13.50 4.26
C SER A 17 -5.55 12.64 5.54
N LEU A 18 -6.41 11.62 5.54
CA LEU A 18 -6.62 10.69 6.66
C LEU A 18 -5.43 9.77 7.02
N GLY A 19 -4.25 9.97 6.45
CA GLY A 19 -3.08 9.13 6.76
C GLY A 19 -3.11 7.73 6.14
N LYS A 20 -3.80 7.53 5.01
CA LYS A 20 -3.86 6.22 4.30
C LYS A 20 -2.47 5.65 3.96
N GLY A 21 -1.52 6.51 3.60
CA GLY A 21 -0.14 6.09 3.34
C GLY A 21 0.55 5.54 4.59
N ILE A 22 0.35 6.18 5.74
CA ILE A 22 0.90 5.73 7.03
C ILE A 22 0.25 4.41 7.46
N ALA A 23 -1.08 4.30 7.32
CA ALA A 23 -1.78 3.05 7.63
C ALA A 23 -1.30 1.88 6.75
N ALA A 24 -1.10 2.11 5.45
CA ALA A 24 -0.53 1.11 4.54
C ALA A 24 0.89 0.71 4.92
N ALA A 25 1.74 1.68 5.29
CA ALA A 25 3.10 1.44 5.74
C ALA A 25 3.15 0.62 7.03
N ALA A 26 2.31 0.95 8.02
CA ALA A 26 2.20 0.22 9.28
C ALA A 26 1.75 -1.23 9.07
N LEU A 27 0.76 -1.47 8.21
CA LEU A 27 0.35 -2.83 7.84
C LEU A 27 1.49 -3.61 7.16
N GLY A 28 2.22 -2.97 6.25
CA GLY A 28 3.39 -3.57 5.61
C GLY A 28 4.47 -3.96 6.62
N ALA A 29 4.76 -3.09 7.59
CA ALA A 29 5.73 -3.36 8.65
C ALA A 29 5.31 -4.56 9.53
N LEU A 30 4.02 -4.66 9.89
CA LEU A 30 3.50 -5.80 10.65
C LEU A 30 3.59 -7.13 9.87
N LEU A 31 3.34 -7.10 8.57
CA LEU A 31 3.49 -8.28 7.71
C LEU A 31 4.96 -8.71 7.62
N GLN A 32 5.88 -7.76 7.46
CA GLN A 32 7.32 -8.03 7.46
C GLN A 32 7.80 -8.59 8.79
N ALA A 33 7.30 -8.05 9.93
CA ALA A 33 7.60 -8.56 11.27
C ALA A 33 7.11 -10.01 11.47
N ARG A 34 6.10 -10.46 10.71
CA ARG A 34 5.61 -11.85 10.69
C ARG A 34 6.30 -12.74 9.65
N GLY A 35 7.39 -12.27 9.03
CA GLY A 35 8.17 -13.03 8.06
C GLY A 35 7.60 -13.04 6.64
N TYR A 36 6.57 -12.23 6.34
CA TYR A 36 6.06 -12.11 4.98
C TYR A 36 6.89 -11.12 4.15
N ARG A 37 7.08 -11.44 2.87
CA ARG A 37 7.64 -10.50 1.88
C ARG A 37 6.52 -9.57 1.39
N ALA A 38 6.38 -8.40 2.01
CA ALA A 38 5.40 -7.38 1.63
C ALA A 38 6.06 -6.22 0.87
N ARG A 39 5.40 -5.75 -0.20
CA ARG A 39 5.73 -4.51 -0.92
C ARG A 39 4.49 -3.63 -1.05
N ILE A 40 4.70 -2.32 -1.02
CA ILE A 40 3.64 -1.31 -1.17
C ILE A 40 3.76 -0.67 -2.56
N LYS A 41 2.62 -0.50 -3.24
CA LYS A 41 2.52 0.26 -4.49
C LYS A 41 1.49 1.35 -4.30
N LYS A 42 1.89 2.61 -4.55
CA LYS A 42 0.99 3.76 -4.54
C LYS A 42 0.37 3.92 -5.92
N LEU A 43 -0.94 4.16 -5.96
CA LEU A 43 -1.68 4.52 -7.16
C LEU A 43 -2.12 5.97 -6.99
N ASP A 44 -1.47 6.87 -7.71
CA ASP A 44 -1.83 8.28 -7.75
C ASP A 44 -2.81 8.50 -8.91
N PRO A 45 -3.99 9.11 -8.68
CA PRO A 45 -5.00 9.34 -9.72
C PRO A 45 -4.70 10.55 -10.61
N TYR A 46 -3.50 11.13 -10.48
CA TYR A 46 -3.09 12.29 -11.26
C TYR A 46 -2.75 11.91 -12.70
N LEU A 47 -2.91 12.87 -13.60
CA LEU A 47 -2.56 12.70 -15.02
C LEU A 47 -1.05 12.72 -15.26
N ASN A 48 -0.29 13.33 -14.34
CA ASN A 48 1.16 13.46 -14.41
C ASN A 48 1.82 12.09 -14.59
N VAL A 49 2.73 11.99 -15.56
CA VAL A 49 3.49 10.76 -15.85
C VAL A 49 4.42 10.41 -14.71
N ASP A 50 5.03 11.43 -14.10
CA ASP A 50 5.92 11.33 -12.95
C ASP A 50 5.76 12.59 -12.08
N PRO A 51 6.29 12.60 -10.85
CA PRO A 51 6.18 13.73 -9.94
C PRO A 51 7.30 14.77 -10.10
N GLY A 52 8.06 14.74 -11.21
CA GLY A 52 9.24 15.56 -11.48
C GLY A 52 9.07 17.05 -11.23
#